data_AF-A0A2D6QXI3-F1
#
_entry.id   AF-A0A2D6QXI3-F1
#
_cell.length_a   1.000
_cell.length_b   1.000
_cell.length_c   1.000
_cell.angle_alpha   90.00
_cell.angle_beta   90.00
_cell.angle_gamma   90.00
#
_symmetry.space_group_name_H-M   'P 1'
#
loop_
_entity.id
_entity.type
_entity.pdbx_description
1 polymer ?
#
loop_
_entity_poly.entity_id
_entity_poly.type
_entity_poly.pdbx_seq_one_letter_code
_entity_poly.pdbx_strand_id
1 'polypeptide(L)'
;MADAENSRSRREALGAMAFGLAGASAGGSLQAWEPKKQSMGGPIRSGHLLFLSGIGGWYPERRPEGPGDVRQQTGDALSIMKESLERAGSSMGMS
;
A
#
# COMPACT_ATOMS: atom_id res chain seq x y z
N MET A 1 9.26 -30.67 -47.29
CA MET A 1 8.11 -29.84 -47.73
C MET A 1 7.20 -29.38 -46.59
N ALA A 2 7.29 -29.94 -45.36
CA ALA A 2 6.46 -29.52 -44.21
C ALA A 2 6.93 -28.22 -43.49
N ASP A 3 8.22 -27.85 -43.59
CA ASP A 3 8.76 -26.68 -42.88
C ASP A 3 8.34 -25.31 -43.45
N ALA A 4 8.08 -25.26 -44.75
CA ALA A 4 7.66 -24.03 -45.43
C ALA A 4 6.24 -23.61 -45.04
N GLU A 5 5.38 -24.60 -44.74
CA GLU A 5 3.98 -24.40 -44.38
C GLU A 5 3.83 -23.89 -42.94
N ASN A 6 4.61 -24.45 -42.01
CA ASN A 6 4.67 -24.04 -40.61
C ASN A 6 5.19 -22.60 -40.44
N SER A 7 6.11 -22.17 -41.31
CA SER A 7 6.65 -20.81 -41.32
C SER A 7 5.65 -19.77 -41.86
N ARG A 8 4.73 -20.19 -42.75
CA ARG A 8 3.70 -19.32 -43.33
C ARG A 8 2.54 -19.11 -42.34
N SER A 9 2.11 -20.18 -41.66
CA SER A 9 1.10 -20.14 -40.59
C SER A 9 1.49 -19.24 -39.42
N ARG A 10 2.77 -19.24 -39.00
CA ARG A 10 3.26 -18.35 -37.94
C ARG A 10 3.25 -16.87 -38.32
N ARG A 11 3.52 -16.54 -39.59
CA ARG A 11 3.48 -15.14 -40.08
C ARG A 11 2.06 -14.62 -40.20
N GLU A 12 1.12 -15.45 -40.61
CA GLU A 12 -0.30 -15.09 -40.64
C GLU A 12 -0.87 -14.91 -39.22
N ALA A 13 -0.48 -15.77 -38.28
CA ALA A 13 -0.84 -15.61 -36.86
C ALA A 13 -0.26 -14.32 -36.25
N LEU A 14 0.97 -13.95 -36.59
CA LEU A 14 1.59 -12.69 -36.16
C LEU A 14 0.94 -11.46 -36.84
N GLY A 15 0.57 -11.57 -38.11
CA GLY A 15 -0.14 -10.52 -38.84
C GLY A 15 -1.54 -10.25 -38.28
N ALA A 16 -2.26 -11.30 -37.88
CA ALA A 16 -3.57 -11.19 -37.23
C ALA A 16 -3.49 -10.54 -35.83
N MET A 17 -2.42 -10.81 -35.06
CA MET A 17 -2.18 -10.10 -33.79
C MET A 17 -1.79 -8.63 -33.99
N ALA A 18 -1.01 -8.31 -35.03
CA ALA A 18 -0.61 -6.93 -35.32
C ALA A 18 -1.79 -6.05 -35.74
N PHE A 19 -2.76 -6.60 -36.48
CA PHE A 19 -4.01 -5.88 -36.81
C PHE A 19 -4.98 -5.79 -35.63
N GLY A 20 -4.98 -6.77 -34.72
CA GLY A 20 -5.77 -6.70 -33.48
C GLY A 20 -5.32 -5.59 -32.51
N LEU A 21 -4.05 -5.18 -32.58
CA LEU A 21 -3.48 -4.10 -31.76
C LEU A 21 -3.75 -2.68 -32.30
N ALA A 22 -4.11 -2.54 -33.58
CA ALA A 22 -4.37 -1.24 -34.19
C ALA A 22 -5.84 -0.77 -34.08
N GLY A 23 -6.76 -1.64 -33.62
CA GLY A 23 -8.20 -1.36 -33.54
C GLY A 23 -8.75 -1.02 -32.15
N ALA A 24 -7.92 -1.01 -31.11
CA ALA A 24 -8.35 -0.70 -29.74
C ALA A 24 -7.97 0.72 -29.30
N SER A 25 -8.29 1.73 -30.12
CA SER A 25 -8.44 3.10 -29.61
C SER A 25 -9.85 3.26 -29.00
N ALA A 26 -10.13 2.48 -27.95
CA ALA A 26 -11.26 2.71 -27.07
C ALA A 26 -10.71 3.33 -25.78
N GLY A 27 -10.90 4.64 -25.66
CA GLY A 27 -10.53 5.42 -24.49
C GLY A 27 -11.17 4.87 -23.23
N GLY A 28 -10.37 4.21 -22.42
CA GLY A 28 -10.39 4.37 -20.97
C GLY A 28 -9.04 4.95 -20.61
N SER A 29 -9.02 6.05 -19.86
CA SER A 29 -7.80 6.38 -19.12
C SER A 29 -7.41 5.10 -18.38
N LEU A 30 -6.24 4.54 -18.69
CA LEU A 30 -5.57 3.65 -17.76
C LEU A 30 -5.28 4.53 -16.56
N GLN A 31 -6.25 4.62 -15.65
CA GLN A 31 -6.11 5.29 -14.40
C GLN A 31 -5.01 4.50 -13.71
N ALA A 32 -3.78 5.04 -13.78
CA ALA A 32 -2.62 4.44 -13.17
C ALA A 32 -3.04 4.08 -11.75
N TRP A 33 -2.98 2.79 -11.43
CA TRP A 33 -3.40 2.30 -10.13
C TRP A 33 -2.56 3.01 -9.08
N GLU A 34 -3.14 4.04 -8.46
CA GLU A 34 -2.54 4.74 -7.34
C GLU A 34 -2.49 3.74 -6.19
N PRO A 35 -1.35 3.57 -5.51
CA PRO A 35 -1.28 2.63 -4.41
C PRO A 35 -2.35 3.03 -3.38
N LYS A 36 -3.37 2.18 -3.24
CA LYS A 36 -4.41 2.31 -2.20
C LYS A 36 -3.82 2.35 -0.79
N LYS A 37 -2.52 1.99 -0.64
CA LYS A 37 -1.76 1.96 0.60
C LYS A 37 -0.81 3.15 0.64
N GLN A 38 -0.97 4.00 1.64
CA GLN A 38 -0.12 5.17 1.87
C GLN A 38 0.51 5.08 3.25
N SER A 39 1.82 5.32 3.34
CA SER A 39 2.50 5.47 4.63
C SER A 39 2.27 6.88 5.16
N MET A 40 1.78 6.99 6.39
CA MET A 40 1.47 8.26 7.06
C MET A 40 2.55 8.66 8.09
N GLY A 41 3.80 8.22 7.88
CA GLY A 41 4.89 8.44 8.84
C GLY A 41 4.78 7.54 10.08
N GLY A 42 4.40 6.28 9.87
CA GLY A 42 4.22 5.26 10.90
C GLY A 42 3.05 4.35 10.54
N PRO A 43 1.80 4.80 10.68
CA PRO A 43 0.63 4.04 10.25
C PRO A 43 0.58 3.85 8.73
N ILE A 44 -0.01 2.74 8.30
CA ILE A 44 -0.35 2.50 6.90
C ILE A 44 -1.85 2.74 6.71
N ARG A 45 -2.20 3.66 5.81
CA ARG A 45 -3.59 3.91 5.40
C ARG A 45 -3.95 2.98 4.26
N SER A 46 -5.11 2.33 4.35
CA SER A 46 -5.73 1.63 3.22
C SER A 46 -7.21 1.96 3.14
N GLY A 47 -7.58 2.81 2.18
CA GLY A 47 -8.92 3.40 2.13
C GLY A 47 -9.23 4.16 3.41
N HIS A 48 -10.28 3.74 4.12
CA HIS A 48 -10.73 4.34 5.39
C HIS A 48 -10.11 3.69 6.64
N LEU A 49 -9.26 2.68 6.47
CA LEU A 49 -8.61 1.99 7.58
C LEU A 49 -7.20 2.54 7.80
N LEU A 50 -6.82 2.62 9.07
CA LEU A 50 -5.45 2.87 9.51
C LEU A 50 -4.93 1.63 10.24
N PHE A 51 -3.76 1.17 9.83
CA PHE A 51 -3.06 0.06 10.47
C PHE A 51 -1.85 0.61 11.22
N LEU A 52 -1.80 0.38 12.53
CA LEU A 52 -0.68 0.74 13.38
C LEU A 52 0.20 -0.48 13.62
N SER A 53 1.51 -0.27 13.68
CA SER A 53 2.46 -1.27 14.18
C SER A 53 2.28 -1.50 15.69
N GLY A 54 2.88 -2.56 16.22
CA GLY A 54 2.94 -2.75 17.67
C GLY A 54 3.64 -1.57 18.35
N ILE A 55 3.03 -1.05 19.41
CA ILE A 55 3.54 0.07 20.21
C ILE A 55 3.93 -0.46 21.59
N GLY A 56 5.20 -0.24 21.96
CA GLY A 56 5.71 -0.59 23.29
C GLY A 56 5.34 0.47 24.33
N GLY A 57 5.26 0.06 25.59
CA GLY A 57 5.07 0.97 26.71
C GLY A 57 6.34 1.65 27.21
N TRP A 58 7.49 1.39 26.58
CA TRP A 58 8.74 2.02 26.95
C TRP A 58 9.71 2.11 25.76
N TYR A 59 10.32 3.29 25.62
CA TYR A 59 11.41 3.57 24.69
C TYR A 59 12.47 4.39 25.45
N PRO A 60 13.73 3.93 25.52
CA PRO A 60 14.79 4.60 26.29
C PRO A 60 14.99 6.08 25.93
N GLU A 61 14.80 6.44 24.65
CA GLU A 61 14.96 7.81 24.14
C GLU A 61 13.83 8.74 24.61
N ARG A 62 12.66 8.19 24.92
CA ARG A 62 11.50 8.94 25.43
C ARG A 62 11.46 8.96 26.95
N ARG A 63 12.01 7.91 27.59
CA ARG A 63 12.01 7.76 29.05
C ARG A 63 13.33 7.12 29.54
N PRO A 64 14.39 7.92 29.70
CA PRO A 64 15.72 7.43 30.07
C PRO A 64 15.80 6.87 31.50
N GLU A 65 14.88 7.26 32.39
CA GLU A 65 14.80 6.78 33.78
C GLU A 65 14.36 5.31 33.90
N GLY A 66 13.97 4.67 32.80
CA GLY A 66 13.57 3.26 32.74
C GLY A 66 12.08 3.06 32.47
N PRO A 67 11.58 1.81 32.46
CA PRO A 67 10.24 1.47 31.97
C PRO A 67 9.07 1.79 32.92
N GLY A 68 9.31 2.23 34.15
CA GLY A 68 8.21 2.51 35.10
C GLY A 68 7.28 1.32 35.37
N ASP A 69 6.13 1.58 35.99
CA ASP A 69 5.12 0.56 36.29
C ASP A 69 4.18 0.28 35.10
N VAL A 70 3.32 -0.74 35.24
CA VAL A 70 2.38 -1.14 34.18
C VAL A 70 1.40 -0.04 33.79
N ARG A 71 1.01 0.83 34.73
CA ARG A 71 0.10 1.95 34.47
C ARG A 71 0.80 2.99 33.60
N GLN A 72 2.04 3.33 33.93
CA GLN A 72 2.85 4.26 33.14
C GLN A 72 3.11 3.69 31.76
N GLN A 73 3.54 2.43 31.64
CA GLN A 73 3.78 1.80 30.34
C GLN A 73 2.54 1.78 29.45
N THR A 74 1.38 1.51 30.03
CA THR A 74 0.11 1.56 29.30
C THR A 74 -0.20 2.99 28.83
N GLY A 75 0.00 3.99 29.70
CA GLY A 75 -0.18 5.40 29.37
C GLY A 75 0.76 5.88 28.26
N ASP A 76 2.03 5.47 28.31
CA ASP A 76 3.03 5.80 27.30
C ASP A 76 2.65 5.20 25.94
N ALA A 77 2.25 3.93 25.91
CA ALA A 77 1.81 3.26 24.69
C ALA A 77 0.57 3.95 24.07
N LEU A 78 -0.43 4.29 24.89
CA LEU A 78 -1.63 5.01 24.43
C LEU A 78 -1.31 6.42 23.94
N SER A 79 -0.36 7.11 24.57
CA SER A 79 0.07 8.43 24.14
C SER A 79 0.76 8.37 22.77
N ILE A 80 1.64 7.39 22.55
CA ILE A 80 2.28 7.17 21.25
C ILE A 80 1.24 6.78 20.19
N MET A 81 0.26 5.95 20.54
CA MET A 81 -0.86 5.61 19.65
C MET A 81 -1.63 6.85 19.22
N LYS A 82 -1.98 7.71 20.17
CA LYS A 82 -2.66 8.99 19.92
C LYS A 82 -1.86 9.87 18.96
N GLU A 83 -0.57 10.11 19.27
CA GLU A 83 0.32 10.91 18.42
C GLU A 83 0.39 10.35 16.99
N SER A 84 0.43 9.02 16.85
CA SER A 84 0.49 8.33 15.56
C SER A 84 -0.80 8.53 14.74
N LEU A 85 -1.95 8.41 15.39
CA LEU A 85 -3.26 8.63 14.77
C LEU A 85 -3.46 10.09 14.36
N GLU A 86 -3.10 11.04 15.23
CA GLU A 86 -3.22 12.48 14.95
C GLU A 86 -2.36 12.89 13.76
N ARG A 87 -1.11 12.39 13.68
CA ARG A 87 -0.25 12.62 12.51
C ARG A 87 -0.85 12.04 11.23
N ALA A 88 -1.60 10.96 11.32
CA ALA A 88 -2.34 10.36 10.22
C ALA A 88 -3.72 11.01 9.98
N GLY A 89 -4.05 12.14 10.63
CA GLY A 89 -5.32 12.85 10.47
C GLY A 89 -6.53 12.10 11.04
N SER A 90 -6.34 11.33 12.11
CA SER A 90 -7.36 10.56 12.82
C SER A 90 -7.28 10.81 14.33
N SER A 91 -8.06 10.09 15.14
CA SER A 91 -8.10 10.24 16.59
C SER A 91 -8.45 8.91 17.28
N MET A 92 -8.31 8.84 18.61
CA MET A 92 -8.65 7.64 19.40
C MET A 92 -10.16 7.45 19.63
N GLY A 93 -10.98 8.46 19.30
CA GLY A 93 -12.42 8.45 19.55
C GLY A 93 -13.20 8.78 18.27
N MET A 94 -14.51 8.96 18.42
CA MET A 94 -15.28 9.62 17.36
C MET A 94 -15.00 11.13 17.45
N SER A 95 -14.59 11.69 16.30
CA SER A 95 -14.46 13.14 16.07
C SER A 95 -15.75 13.88 16.38
#